data_AF-A0A9D1Y9E3-F1
#
_entry.id   AF-A0A9D1Y9E3-F1
#
_cell.length_a   1.000
_cell.length_b   1.000
_cell.length_c   1.000
_cell.angle_alpha   90.00
_cell.angle_beta   90.00
_cell.angle_gamma   90.00
#
_symmetry.space_group_name_H-M   'P 1'
#
loop_
_entity.id
_entity.type
_entity.pdbx_description
1 polymer ?
#
loop_
_entity_poly.entity_id
_entity_poly.type
_entity_poly.pdbx_seq_one_letter_code
_entity_poly.pdbx_strand_id
1 'polypeptide(L)'
;MEPSQTQMVFCCAEQWMGGYFHHLEPWGDGLRLDAARASAGVYCLPAVDSGENGFCWGRVKVEADLPPDTALRVYAYASDSRRWENWADLDEGLRALEGEPMPVLRTLFGPAVVEGGDCRLKGSGRYLWLMLELAATGNASPVIHTLRIWMGGDHMVDYLPAIYREEDFTRRFLSIFDSMFGDMERAIEALPGRMDYEHTEGELLRYLASWVCVEEGGTPEEIRARIRTALEDYEKRYTVAGVKQSVRRLTGRDPILIEHFQVSPNRPDCRNPELYRRLYGEDPYRFFVLLPEDTFSSQREREQFQRAMEEVIPAGLSMQMVQLKPCVQLDWHTYLGVNSRVGGYVPAAIDEQVTIHYDTTIGGANHE
;
A
#
# COMPACT_ATOMS: atom_id res chain seq x y z
N MET A 1 -9.96 -27.31 -10.09
CA MET A 1 -9.34 -26.83 -8.85
C MET A 1 -8.35 -27.89 -8.47
N GLU A 2 -7.08 -27.67 -8.80
CA GLU A 2 -6.00 -28.53 -8.35
C GLU A 2 -5.99 -28.51 -6.81
N PRO A 3 -5.77 -29.65 -6.13
CA PRO A 3 -5.81 -29.67 -4.68
C PRO A 3 -4.58 -28.93 -4.14
N SER A 4 -4.79 -27.66 -3.78
CA SER A 4 -3.81 -26.84 -3.07
C SER A 4 -3.38 -27.53 -1.77
N GLN A 5 -2.10 -27.47 -1.45
CA GLN A 5 -1.59 -27.95 -0.15
C GLN A 5 -2.41 -27.34 1.00
N THR A 6 -3.03 -28.19 1.80
CA THR A 6 -3.75 -27.79 3.00
C THR A 6 -2.74 -27.49 4.09
N GLN A 7 -2.61 -26.21 4.41
CA GLN A 7 -1.69 -25.72 5.44
C GLN A 7 -2.46 -24.98 6.53
N MET A 8 -1.91 -25.02 7.74
CA MET A 8 -2.35 -24.19 8.85
C MET A 8 -1.24 -23.21 9.22
N VAL A 9 -1.58 -21.93 9.34
CA VAL A 9 -0.64 -20.83 9.55
C VAL A 9 -0.99 -20.10 10.85
N PHE A 10 0.02 -19.96 11.72
CA PHE A 10 -0.02 -19.13 12.92
C PHE A 10 0.81 -17.88 12.67
N CYS A 11 0.15 -16.74 12.53
CA CYS A 11 0.77 -15.44 12.26
C CYS A 11 0.00 -14.28 12.90
N CYS A 12 -0.87 -14.55 13.87
CA CYS A 12 -1.64 -13.54 14.60
C CYS A 12 -1.63 -13.85 16.10
N ALA A 13 -1.60 -12.80 16.93
CA ALA A 13 -1.50 -12.91 18.39
C ALA A 13 -2.49 -13.90 19.02
N GLU A 14 -3.76 -13.85 18.59
CA GLU A 14 -4.85 -14.67 19.12
C GLU A 14 -4.60 -16.17 18.96
N GLN A 15 -3.94 -16.58 17.88
CA GLN A 15 -3.68 -17.99 17.58
C GLN A 15 -2.66 -18.61 18.53
N TRP A 16 -1.79 -17.78 19.13
CA TRP A 16 -0.77 -18.24 20.08
C TRP A 16 -1.32 -18.36 21.51
N MET A 17 -2.37 -17.61 21.86
CA MET A 17 -2.85 -17.52 23.25
C MET A 17 -3.37 -18.84 23.83
N GLY A 18 -3.79 -19.78 22.97
CA GLY A 18 -4.27 -21.10 23.40
C GLY A 18 -3.17 -22.06 23.86
N GLY A 19 -1.89 -21.69 23.71
CA GLY A 19 -0.75 -22.53 24.09
C GLY A 19 -0.26 -22.34 25.51
N TYR A 20 0.66 -23.21 25.91
CA TYR A 20 1.38 -23.10 27.18
C TYR A 20 2.66 -22.28 26.99
N PHE A 21 2.86 -21.28 27.83
CA PHE A 21 4.00 -20.36 27.79
C PHE A 21 4.89 -20.57 29.00
N HIS A 22 6.20 -20.71 28.77
CA HIS A 22 7.22 -20.69 29.81
C HIS A 22 8.35 -19.76 29.38
N HIS A 23 8.49 -18.60 30.03
CA HIS A 23 9.45 -17.53 29.70
C HIS A 23 9.39 -16.93 28.27
N LEU A 24 8.53 -17.42 27.38
CA LEU A 24 8.11 -16.66 26.20
C LEU A 24 6.90 -15.81 26.50
N GLU A 25 6.80 -14.69 25.78
CA GLU A 25 5.65 -13.80 25.79
C GLU A 25 5.17 -13.52 24.36
N PRO A 26 3.86 -13.31 24.15
CA PRO A 26 3.36 -12.76 22.89
C PRO A 26 3.98 -11.39 22.61
N TRP A 27 4.44 -11.17 21.38
CA TRP A 27 5.07 -9.91 20.96
C TRP A 27 4.58 -9.53 19.56
N GLY A 28 3.73 -8.50 19.48
CA GLY A 28 2.99 -8.21 18.25
C GLY A 28 2.14 -9.42 17.86
N ASP A 29 2.33 -9.90 16.63
CA ASP A 29 1.69 -11.10 16.10
C ASP A 29 2.48 -12.40 16.29
N GLY A 30 3.61 -12.34 16.99
CA GLY A 30 4.55 -13.44 17.17
C GLY A 30 4.82 -13.80 18.64
N LEU A 31 5.89 -14.57 18.85
CA LEU A 31 6.39 -14.99 20.17
C LEU A 31 7.81 -14.47 20.38
N ARG A 32 8.12 -13.96 21.57
CA ARG A 32 9.47 -13.47 21.91
C ARG A 32 10.00 -14.12 23.17
N LEU A 33 11.30 -14.41 23.17
CA LEU A 33 12.07 -14.64 24.39
C LEU A 33 12.76 -13.32 24.78
N ASP A 34 12.38 -12.73 25.91
CA ASP A 34 13.09 -11.57 26.48
C ASP A 34 14.40 -12.04 27.12
N ALA A 35 15.50 -11.86 26.38
CA ALA A 35 16.84 -12.28 26.78
C ALA A 35 17.35 -11.57 28.05
N ALA A 36 16.73 -10.45 28.46
CA ALA A 36 17.05 -9.79 29.72
C ALA A 36 16.43 -10.51 30.94
N ARG A 37 15.39 -11.33 30.73
CA ARG A 37 14.64 -12.01 31.80
C ARG A 37 14.98 -13.48 31.91
N ALA A 38 15.20 -14.16 30.79
CA ALA A 38 15.49 -15.59 30.76
C ALA A 38 16.42 -15.94 29.60
N SER A 39 17.30 -16.94 29.83
CA SER A 39 18.20 -17.47 28.80
C SER A 39 17.56 -18.53 27.91
N ALA A 40 16.41 -19.08 28.32
CA ALA A 40 15.64 -20.02 27.53
C ALA A 40 14.14 -19.88 27.83
N GLY A 41 13.34 -20.15 26.82
CA GLY A 41 11.89 -20.22 26.95
C GLY A 41 11.32 -21.33 26.08
N VAL A 42 10.15 -21.82 26.48
CA VAL A 42 9.38 -22.81 25.73
C VAL A 42 7.95 -22.36 25.51
N TYR A 43 7.45 -22.64 24.31
CA TYR A 43 6.05 -22.52 23.95
C TYR A 43 5.53 -23.86 23.44
N CYS A 44 4.44 -24.37 24.02
CA CYS A 44 3.76 -25.57 23.52
C CYS A 44 2.43 -25.18 22.88
N LEU A 45 2.27 -25.54 21.62
CA LEU A 45 1.05 -25.35 20.85
C LEU A 45 -0.05 -26.27 21.37
N PRO A 46 -1.32 -25.83 21.43
CA PRO A 46 -2.45 -26.74 21.68
C PRO A 46 -2.55 -27.78 20.56
N ALA A 47 -3.24 -28.89 20.85
CA ALA A 47 -3.41 -29.98 19.89
C ALA A 47 -3.97 -29.48 18.55
N VAL A 48 -3.22 -29.69 17.48
CA VAL A 48 -3.69 -29.52 16.11
C VAL A 48 -4.42 -30.79 15.69
N ASP A 49 -5.71 -30.69 15.36
CA ASP A 49 -6.54 -31.84 14.98
C ASP A 49 -6.66 -31.96 13.46
N SER A 50 -6.15 -33.06 12.90
CA SER A 50 -6.34 -33.40 11.48
C SER A 50 -7.74 -33.96 11.17
N GLY A 51 -8.47 -34.43 12.19
CA GLY A 51 -9.76 -35.12 12.06
C GLY A 51 -9.67 -36.61 11.73
N GLU A 52 -8.50 -37.12 11.36
CA GLU A 52 -8.29 -38.48 10.88
C GLU A 52 -7.30 -39.26 11.76
N ASN A 53 -7.64 -40.49 12.15
CA ASN A 53 -6.70 -41.35 12.86
C ASN A 53 -5.59 -41.84 11.92
N GLY A 54 -4.36 -41.93 12.41
CA GLY A 54 -3.19 -42.34 11.65
C GLY A 54 -2.69 -41.30 10.65
N PHE A 55 -3.13 -40.04 10.76
CA PHE A 55 -2.76 -38.97 9.86
C PHE A 55 -1.23 -38.73 9.83
N CYS A 56 -0.64 -38.70 8.65
CA CYS A 56 0.81 -38.53 8.48
C CYS A 56 1.15 -37.04 8.33
N TRP A 57 1.70 -36.44 9.39
CA TRP A 57 2.12 -35.04 9.35
C TRP A 57 3.34 -34.84 8.46
N GLY A 58 3.31 -33.80 7.62
CA GLY A 58 4.32 -33.58 6.58
C GLY A 58 5.51 -32.73 7.02
N ARG A 59 5.35 -31.41 7.01
CA ARG A 59 6.41 -30.42 7.21
C ARG A 59 5.95 -29.36 8.20
N VAL A 60 6.90 -28.79 8.93
CA VAL A 60 6.71 -27.60 9.74
C VAL A 60 7.79 -26.59 9.40
N LYS A 61 7.39 -25.33 9.20
CA LYS A 61 8.29 -24.20 8.96
C LYS A 61 8.01 -23.09 9.95
N VAL A 62 9.05 -22.61 10.60
CA VAL A 62 9.06 -21.52 11.57
C VAL A 62 9.90 -20.41 10.96
N GLU A 63 9.28 -19.25 10.78
CA GLU A 63 9.95 -18.02 10.39
C GLU A 63 10.21 -17.21 11.65
N ALA A 64 11.49 -16.98 11.95
CA ALA A 64 11.94 -16.33 13.16
C ALA A 64 13.14 -15.43 12.87
N ASP A 65 13.18 -14.29 13.57
CA ASP A 65 14.37 -13.47 13.69
C ASP A 65 15.24 -14.05 14.80
N LEU A 66 16.39 -14.61 14.40
CA LEU A 66 17.36 -15.23 15.29
C LEU A 66 18.66 -14.41 15.25
N PRO A 67 18.83 -13.44 16.18
CA PRO A 67 20.10 -12.74 16.35
C PRO A 67 21.27 -13.68 16.64
N PRO A 68 22.53 -13.21 16.54
CA PRO A 68 23.69 -13.97 16.99
C PRO A 68 23.52 -14.48 18.43
N ASP A 69 24.08 -15.64 18.72
CA ASP A 69 24.02 -16.31 20.04
C ASP A 69 22.61 -16.72 20.49
N THR A 70 21.69 -16.89 19.53
CA THR A 70 20.35 -17.46 19.75
C THR A 70 20.15 -18.76 18.98
N ALA A 71 19.26 -19.62 19.48
CA ALA A 71 18.92 -20.89 18.86
C ALA A 71 17.41 -21.15 18.95
N LEU A 72 16.87 -21.81 17.92
CA LEU A 72 15.51 -22.33 17.85
C LEU A 72 15.56 -23.85 17.73
N ARG A 73 14.85 -24.55 18.61
CA ARG A 73 14.63 -26.00 18.51
C ARG A 73 13.15 -26.30 18.41
N VAL A 74 12.81 -27.16 17.46
CA VAL A 74 11.43 -27.60 17.23
C VAL A 74 11.30 -29.06 17.64
N TYR A 75 10.27 -29.33 18.41
CA TYR A 75 9.91 -30.64 18.91
C TYR A 75 8.48 -30.96 18.50
N ALA A 76 8.20 -32.24 18.23
CA ALA A 76 6.90 -32.65 17.73
C ALA A 76 6.50 -34.00 18.33
N TYR A 77 5.23 -34.08 18.75
CA TYR A 77 4.61 -35.30 19.22
C TYR A 77 3.27 -35.48 18.51
N ALA A 78 3.03 -36.66 17.95
CA ALA A 78 1.78 -37.00 17.25
C ALA A 78 1.15 -38.25 17.86
N SER A 79 -0.17 -38.25 18.00
CA SER A 79 -0.93 -39.36 18.58
C SER A 79 -2.40 -39.33 18.12
N ASP A 80 -3.04 -40.51 18.03
CA ASP A 80 -4.49 -40.62 17.78
C ASP A 80 -5.34 -40.27 19.00
N SER A 81 -4.73 -40.16 20.17
CA SER A 81 -5.38 -39.90 21.45
C SER A 81 -4.77 -38.66 22.12
N ARG A 82 -5.63 -37.85 22.74
CA ARG A 82 -5.20 -36.75 23.62
C ARG A 82 -4.68 -37.20 24.97
N ARG A 83 -4.81 -38.48 25.31
CA ARG A 83 -4.30 -39.04 26.56
C ARG A 83 -2.80 -39.25 26.50
N TRP A 84 -2.11 -38.85 27.55
CA TRP A 84 -0.69 -39.12 27.72
C TRP A 84 -0.41 -39.53 29.16
N GLU A 85 0.13 -40.73 29.35
CA GLU A 85 0.34 -41.36 30.67
C GLU A 85 -0.90 -41.22 31.59
N ASN A 86 -0.78 -40.43 32.67
CA ASN A 86 -1.83 -40.20 33.67
C ASN A 86 -2.76 -39.04 33.31
N TRP A 87 -2.46 -38.28 32.25
CA TRP A 87 -3.28 -37.16 31.81
C TRP A 87 -4.39 -37.65 30.87
N ALA A 88 -5.63 -37.33 31.24
CA ALA A 88 -6.80 -37.62 30.43
C ALA A 88 -6.85 -36.76 29.15
N ASP A 89 -6.28 -35.56 29.20
CA ASP A 89 -6.10 -34.64 28.08
C ASP A 89 -4.73 -33.94 28.22
N LEU A 90 -3.91 -34.04 27.18
CA LEU A 90 -2.56 -33.49 27.15
C LEU A 90 -2.54 -31.95 27.17
N ASP A 91 -3.52 -31.29 26.56
CA ASP A 91 -3.60 -29.82 26.57
C ASP A 91 -3.91 -29.29 27.98
N GLU A 92 -4.74 -30.02 28.74
CA GLU A 92 -5.02 -29.72 30.15
C GLU A 92 -3.79 -30.02 31.03
N GLY A 93 -3.12 -31.14 30.80
CA GLY A 93 -1.89 -31.52 31.49
C GLY A 93 -0.79 -30.48 31.33
N LEU A 94 -0.56 -30.00 30.10
CA LEU A 94 0.40 -28.94 29.79
C LEU A 94 0.06 -27.63 30.50
N ARG A 95 -1.22 -27.21 30.51
CA ARG A 95 -1.66 -25.98 31.20
C ARG A 95 -1.52 -26.05 32.72
N ALA A 96 -1.57 -27.24 33.30
CA ALA A 96 -1.44 -27.47 34.73
C ALA A 96 0.03 -27.66 35.19
N LEU A 97 1.02 -27.55 34.30
CA LEU A 97 2.43 -27.66 34.67
C LEU A 97 2.89 -26.47 35.52
N GLU A 98 3.34 -26.76 36.74
CA GLU A 98 3.95 -25.81 37.66
C GLU A 98 5.44 -26.15 37.88
N GLY A 99 6.28 -25.12 38.08
CA GLY A 99 7.72 -25.28 38.31
C GLY A 99 8.53 -25.35 37.01
N GLU A 100 9.61 -26.13 37.00
CA GLU A 100 10.51 -26.32 35.85
C GLU A 100 9.93 -27.35 34.86
N PRO A 101 9.38 -26.96 33.69
CA PRO A 101 8.64 -27.88 32.83
C PRO A 101 9.54 -28.75 31.95
N MET A 102 10.81 -28.38 31.78
CA MET A 102 11.73 -29.02 30.82
C MET A 102 11.89 -30.54 30.98
N PRO A 103 12.02 -31.12 32.19
CA PRO A 103 12.16 -32.57 32.34
C PRO A 103 10.93 -33.35 31.84
N VAL A 104 9.73 -32.83 32.10
CA VAL A 104 8.47 -33.45 31.67
C VAL A 104 8.32 -33.30 30.16
N LEU A 105 8.57 -32.10 29.63
CA LEU A 105 8.47 -31.81 28.21
C LEU A 105 9.48 -32.62 27.38
N ARG A 106 10.70 -32.82 27.87
CA ARG A 106 11.70 -33.69 27.20
C ARG A 106 11.28 -35.16 27.19
N THR A 107 10.57 -35.63 28.22
CA THR A 107 10.03 -36.99 28.26
C THR A 107 8.86 -37.15 27.28
N LEU A 108 7.98 -36.14 27.18
CA LEU A 108 6.83 -36.12 26.28
C LEU A 108 7.24 -36.04 24.79
N PHE A 109 8.06 -35.05 24.44
CA PHE A 109 8.39 -34.76 23.04
C PHE A 109 9.64 -35.48 22.53
N GLY A 110 10.50 -36.00 23.43
CA GLY A 110 11.73 -36.68 23.05
C GLY A 110 12.80 -35.72 22.48
N PRO A 111 13.69 -36.21 21.59
CA PRO A 111 14.75 -35.39 21.00
C PRO A 111 14.21 -34.33 20.03
N ALA A 112 14.95 -33.23 19.87
CA ALA A 112 14.58 -32.18 18.92
C ALA A 112 14.55 -32.75 17.50
N VAL A 113 13.54 -32.35 16.72
CA VAL A 113 13.40 -32.76 15.32
C VAL A 113 14.47 -32.05 14.48
N VAL A 114 14.74 -30.77 14.76
CA VAL A 114 15.74 -29.93 14.07
C VAL A 114 16.27 -28.82 15.01
N GLU A 115 17.53 -28.43 14.83
CA GLU A 115 18.07 -27.14 15.26
C GLU A 115 17.94 -26.15 14.09
N GLY A 116 16.88 -25.33 14.09
CA GLY A 116 16.47 -24.52 12.93
C GLY A 116 14.95 -24.49 12.70
N GLY A 117 14.52 -23.67 11.74
CA GLY A 117 13.10 -23.39 11.52
C GLY A 117 12.35 -24.34 10.59
N ASP A 118 13.01 -25.21 9.82
CA ASP A 118 12.36 -25.98 8.76
C ASP A 118 12.61 -27.48 8.91
N CYS A 119 11.55 -28.26 9.12
CA CYS A 119 11.67 -29.67 9.43
C CYS A 119 10.55 -30.54 8.85
N ARG A 120 10.91 -31.77 8.48
CA ARG A 120 9.96 -32.83 8.11
C ARG A 120 9.56 -33.60 9.37
N LEU A 121 8.26 -33.73 9.59
CA LEU A 121 7.71 -34.54 10.68
C LEU A 121 7.73 -36.03 10.30
N LYS A 122 7.97 -36.89 11.28
CA LYS A 122 7.97 -38.36 11.11
C LYS A 122 6.84 -39.05 11.90
N GLY A 123 6.06 -38.30 12.66
CA GLY A 123 4.98 -38.83 13.49
C GLY A 123 3.67 -38.96 12.73
N SER A 124 2.93 -40.04 12.98
CA SER A 124 1.55 -40.19 12.55
C SER A 124 0.60 -40.17 13.75
N GLY A 125 -0.58 -39.60 13.55
CA GLY A 125 -1.61 -39.53 14.58
C GLY A 125 -2.59 -38.39 14.30
N ARG A 126 -3.83 -38.53 14.77
CA ARG A 126 -4.88 -37.52 14.60
C ARG A 126 -4.48 -36.13 15.12
N TYR A 127 -3.82 -36.09 16.27
CA TYR A 127 -3.42 -34.87 16.93
C TYR A 127 -1.91 -34.65 16.82
N LEU A 128 -1.50 -33.41 16.59
CA LEU A 128 -0.10 -32.96 16.63
C LEU A 128 0.07 -31.89 17.71
N TRP A 129 1.06 -32.10 18.58
CA TRP A 129 1.59 -31.09 19.48
C TRP A 129 2.96 -30.66 19.00
N LEU A 130 3.21 -29.36 19.04
CA LEU A 130 4.51 -28.78 18.73
C LEU A 130 5.02 -28.01 19.95
N MET A 131 6.31 -28.16 20.21
CA MET A 131 7.01 -27.39 21.22
C MET A 131 8.15 -26.62 20.56
N LEU A 132 8.17 -25.31 20.78
CA LEU A 132 9.17 -24.38 20.29
C LEU A 132 10.03 -23.95 21.47
N GLU A 133 11.32 -24.27 21.44
CA GLU A 133 12.30 -23.84 22.44
C GLU A 133 13.17 -22.74 21.82
N LEU A 134 13.14 -21.55 22.41
CA LEU A 134 14.08 -20.47 22.12
C LEU A 134 15.15 -20.44 23.21
N ALA A 135 16.41 -20.30 22.81
CA ALA A 135 17.52 -20.06 23.71
C ALA A 135 18.30 -18.82 23.27
N ALA A 136 18.72 -18.00 24.22
CA ALA A 136 19.53 -16.81 24.01
C ALA A 136 20.64 -16.76 25.05
N THR A 137 21.88 -16.64 24.59
CA THR A 137 23.07 -16.54 25.46
C THR A 137 23.60 -15.11 25.55
N GLY A 138 23.16 -14.24 24.63
CA GLY A 138 23.49 -12.81 24.60
C GLY A 138 22.30 -11.91 24.96
N ASN A 139 22.44 -10.61 24.75
CA ASN A 139 21.40 -9.61 25.09
C ASN A 139 20.31 -9.44 24.02
N ALA A 140 20.45 -10.10 22.87
CA ALA A 140 19.50 -9.97 21.77
C ALA A 140 18.36 -10.99 21.94
N SER A 141 17.13 -10.52 21.80
CA SER A 141 15.91 -11.31 22.01
C SER A 141 15.44 -11.93 20.69
N PRO A 142 15.39 -13.27 20.55
CA PRO A 142 14.85 -13.91 19.36
C PRO A 142 13.32 -13.81 19.32
N VAL A 143 12.77 -13.69 18.11
CA VAL A 143 11.33 -13.54 17.86
C VAL A 143 10.87 -14.52 16.79
N ILE A 144 9.81 -15.28 17.07
CA ILE A 144 9.12 -16.13 16.09
C ILE A 144 7.95 -15.33 15.52
N HIS A 145 7.90 -15.18 14.21
CA HIS A 145 6.85 -14.43 13.51
C HIS A 145 5.75 -15.34 12.99
N THR A 146 6.11 -16.52 12.46
CA THR A 146 5.14 -17.39 11.81
C THR A 146 5.49 -18.85 11.99
N LEU A 147 4.49 -19.67 12.30
CA LEU A 147 4.56 -21.13 12.27
C LEU A 147 3.60 -21.65 11.20
N ARG A 148 4.10 -22.48 10.29
CA ARG A 148 3.32 -23.14 9.24
C ARG A 148 3.40 -24.65 9.39
N ILE A 149 2.25 -25.29 9.36
CA ILE A 149 2.10 -26.75 9.45
C ILE A 149 1.42 -27.22 8.16
N TRP A 150 2.09 -28.08 7.42
CA TRP A 150 1.50 -28.72 6.24
C TRP A 150 0.75 -29.97 6.70
N MET A 151 -0.57 -29.92 6.55
CA MET A 151 -1.45 -31.01 6.93
C MET A 151 -1.51 -32.02 5.79
N GLY A 152 -1.75 -31.57 4.56
CA GLY A 152 -1.81 -32.47 3.41
C GLY A 152 -1.69 -31.70 2.10
N GLY A 153 -1.80 -32.43 0.99
CA GLY A 153 -1.64 -31.88 -0.35
C GLY A 153 -0.78 -32.79 -1.20
N ASP A 154 -0.76 -32.52 -2.50
CA ASP A 154 -0.01 -33.36 -3.42
C ASP A 154 1.49 -33.24 -3.12
N HIS A 155 2.12 -34.39 -2.92
CA HIS A 155 3.56 -34.54 -2.97
C HIS A 155 3.93 -34.88 -4.41
N MET A 156 5.09 -34.45 -4.90
CA MET A 156 5.49 -34.79 -6.27
C MET A 156 5.58 -36.30 -6.55
N VAL A 157 5.66 -37.13 -5.50
CA VAL A 157 5.58 -38.59 -5.60
C VAL A 157 4.21 -39.09 -6.06
N ASP A 158 3.12 -38.41 -5.68
CA ASP A 158 1.76 -38.84 -6.00
C ASP A 158 1.49 -38.79 -7.51
N TYR A 159 2.24 -37.95 -8.23
CA TYR A 159 2.24 -37.84 -9.68
C TYR A 159 3.11 -38.88 -10.40
N LEU A 160 3.95 -39.62 -9.68
CA LEU A 160 4.78 -40.67 -10.29
C LEU A 160 3.99 -41.97 -10.52
N PRO A 161 4.42 -42.85 -11.44
CA PRO A 161 3.90 -44.22 -11.54
C PRO A 161 4.00 -44.98 -10.21
N ALA A 162 3.05 -45.88 -9.95
CA ALA A 162 2.93 -46.61 -8.67
C ALA A 162 4.24 -47.28 -8.21
N ILE A 163 5.03 -47.82 -9.14
CA ILE A 163 6.31 -48.48 -8.87
C ILE A 163 7.35 -47.58 -8.17
N TYR A 164 7.23 -46.26 -8.25
CA TYR A 164 8.14 -45.30 -7.62
C TYR A 164 7.57 -44.68 -6.33
N ARG A 165 6.30 -44.93 -5.99
CA ARG A 165 5.63 -44.29 -4.85
C ARG A 165 5.98 -44.91 -3.51
N GLU A 166 6.32 -46.20 -3.51
CA GLU A 166 6.52 -46.99 -2.29
C GLU A 166 7.94 -46.83 -1.69
N GLU A 167 8.86 -46.14 -2.38
CA GLU A 167 10.23 -45.96 -1.89
C GLU A 167 10.38 -44.73 -0.97
N ASP A 168 10.79 -44.97 0.29
CA ASP A 168 11.10 -43.92 1.26
C ASP A 168 12.15 -42.92 0.74
N PHE A 169 13.17 -43.44 0.03
CA PHE A 169 14.19 -42.60 -0.58
C PHE A 169 13.60 -41.60 -1.58
N THR A 170 12.78 -42.08 -2.53
CA THR A 170 12.14 -41.24 -3.55
C THR A 170 11.30 -40.16 -2.92
N ARG A 171 10.50 -40.51 -1.91
CA ARG A 171 9.70 -39.53 -1.17
C ARG A 171 10.56 -38.50 -0.45
N ARG A 172 11.64 -38.90 0.21
CA ARG A 172 12.55 -37.97 0.90
C ARG A 172 13.33 -37.08 -0.08
N PHE A 173 13.79 -37.64 -1.18
CA PHE A 173 14.51 -36.89 -2.23
C PHE A 173 13.60 -35.85 -2.87
N LEU A 174 12.37 -36.21 -3.22
CA LEU A 174 11.42 -35.29 -3.84
C LEU A 174 10.86 -34.24 -2.89
N SER A 175 10.84 -34.48 -1.58
CA SER A 175 10.44 -33.45 -0.61
C SER A 175 11.31 -32.18 -0.67
N ILE A 176 12.58 -32.30 -1.11
CA ILE A 176 13.45 -31.12 -1.29
C ILE A 176 12.89 -30.23 -2.40
N PHE A 177 12.47 -30.84 -3.51
CA PHE A 177 11.89 -30.12 -4.63
C PHE A 177 10.50 -29.59 -4.31
N ASP A 178 9.65 -30.39 -3.65
CA ASP A 178 8.33 -29.93 -3.19
C ASP A 178 8.45 -28.69 -2.29
N SER A 179 9.46 -28.67 -1.42
CA SER A 179 9.75 -27.48 -0.62
C SER A 179 10.10 -26.28 -1.50
N MET A 180 11.01 -26.44 -2.46
CA MET A 180 11.43 -25.35 -3.34
C MET A 180 10.28 -24.82 -4.22
N PHE A 181 9.50 -25.71 -4.83
CA PHE A 181 8.37 -25.34 -5.68
C PHE A 181 7.25 -24.71 -4.86
N GLY A 182 6.92 -25.27 -3.69
CA GLY A 182 5.91 -24.68 -2.80
C GLY A 182 6.31 -23.29 -2.31
N ASP A 183 7.59 -23.06 -1.99
CA ASP A 183 8.09 -21.73 -1.64
C ASP A 183 7.96 -20.73 -2.81
N MET A 184 8.21 -21.18 -4.04
CA MET A 184 8.04 -20.37 -5.25
C MET A 184 6.56 -20.07 -5.57
N GLU A 185 5.68 -21.07 -5.50
CA GLU A 185 4.23 -20.91 -5.69
C GLU A 185 3.67 -19.88 -4.73
N ARG A 186 4.03 -19.96 -3.44
CA ARG A 186 3.59 -18.95 -2.46
C ARG A 186 4.11 -17.55 -2.77
N ALA A 187 5.33 -17.43 -3.26
CA ALA A 187 5.86 -16.13 -3.68
C ALA A 187 5.06 -15.55 -4.87
N ILE A 188 4.60 -16.41 -5.78
CA ILE A 188 3.74 -16.04 -6.91
C ILE A 188 2.34 -15.67 -6.43
N GLU A 189 1.73 -16.47 -5.55
CA GLU A 189 0.40 -16.22 -4.98
C GLU A 189 0.35 -14.93 -4.15
N ALA A 190 1.44 -14.59 -3.46
CA ALA A 190 1.56 -13.35 -2.70
C ALA A 190 1.80 -12.12 -3.59
N LEU A 191 2.15 -12.30 -4.88
CA LEU A 191 2.53 -11.21 -5.77
C LEU A 191 1.44 -10.14 -5.96
N PRO A 192 0.14 -10.47 -6.16
CA PRO A 192 -0.89 -9.45 -6.33
C PRO A 192 -0.99 -8.50 -5.13
N GLY A 193 -0.88 -9.03 -3.90
CA GLY A 193 -0.90 -8.22 -2.69
C GLY A 193 0.32 -7.29 -2.57
N ARG A 194 1.46 -7.67 -3.14
CA ARG A 194 2.66 -6.82 -3.21
C ARG A 194 2.58 -5.73 -4.28
N MET A 195 1.64 -5.84 -5.22
CA MET A 195 1.41 -4.85 -6.29
C MET A 195 0.26 -3.89 -5.97
N ASP A 196 -0.26 -3.92 -4.74
CA ASP A 196 -1.29 -2.99 -4.29
C ASP A 196 -0.66 -1.61 -4.03
N TYR A 197 -1.04 -0.61 -4.84
CA TYR A 197 -0.52 0.75 -4.74
C TYR A 197 -0.92 1.45 -3.42
N GLU A 198 -1.98 1.00 -2.75
CA GLU A 198 -2.42 1.59 -1.47
C GLU A 198 -1.47 1.24 -0.33
N HIS A 199 -0.85 0.07 -0.39
CA HIS A 199 0.05 -0.46 0.65
C HIS A 199 1.53 -0.43 0.24
N THR A 200 1.82 -0.18 -1.03
CA THR A 200 3.19 -0.09 -1.54
C THR A 200 3.83 1.26 -1.24
N GLU A 201 5.14 1.25 -0.98
CA GLU A 201 5.94 2.45 -0.72
C GLU A 201 7.18 2.55 -1.62
N GLY A 202 7.83 3.71 -1.60
CA GLY A 202 9.13 3.92 -2.22
C GLY A 202 9.15 3.79 -3.75
N GLU A 203 10.14 3.08 -4.27
CA GLU A 203 10.35 2.91 -5.71
C GLU A 203 9.27 2.06 -6.37
N LEU A 204 8.72 1.07 -5.67
CA LEU A 204 7.69 0.22 -6.25
C LEU A 204 6.39 1.01 -6.47
N LEU A 205 6.05 1.94 -5.56
CA LEU A 205 4.89 2.83 -5.75
C LEU A 205 5.09 3.72 -6.99
N ARG A 206 6.28 4.28 -7.18
CA ARG A 206 6.62 5.07 -8.37
C ARG A 206 6.57 4.23 -9.65
N TYR A 207 7.04 2.99 -9.59
CA TYR A 207 6.95 2.05 -10.69
C TYR A 207 5.49 1.74 -11.07
N LEU A 208 4.63 1.46 -10.09
CA LEU A 208 3.19 1.27 -10.31
C LEU A 208 2.52 2.53 -10.85
N ALA A 209 2.90 3.72 -10.36
CA ALA A 209 2.42 5.00 -10.89
C ALA A 209 2.75 5.16 -12.39
N SER A 210 3.94 4.72 -12.81
CA SER A 210 4.36 4.77 -14.21
C SER A 210 3.47 3.94 -15.13
N TRP A 211 2.90 2.83 -14.65
CA TRP A 211 2.00 1.98 -15.44
C TRP A 211 0.70 2.69 -15.81
N VAL A 212 0.23 3.58 -14.93
CA VAL A 212 -0.94 4.43 -15.16
C VAL A 212 -0.55 5.84 -15.59
N CYS A 213 0.67 6.02 -16.12
CA CYS A 213 1.17 7.29 -16.66
C CYS A 213 1.06 8.47 -15.68
N VAL A 214 1.10 8.19 -14.37
CA VAL A 214 1.17 9.20 -13.30
C VAL A 214 2.64 9.57 -13.13
N GLU A 215 3.00 10.77 -13.61
CA GLU A 215 4.38 11.25 -13.56
C GLU A 215 4.98 11.34 -12.16
N GLU A 216 6.31 11.20 -12.11
CA GLU A 216 7.10 11.27 -10.89
C GLU A 216 7.04 12.66 -10.25
N GLY A 217 6.84 12.69 -8.93
CA GLY A 217 6.83 13.93 -8.16
C GLY A 217 5.70 13.95 -7.13
N GLY A 218 5.98 14.60 -6.00
CA GLY A 218 5.08 14.67 -4.86
C GLY A 218 5.36 13.60 -3.81
N THR A 219 4.60 13.72 -2.72
CA THR A 219 4.55 12.77 -1.61
C THR A 219 3.89 11.45 -2.02
N PRO A 220 4.17 10.32 -1.33
CA PRO A 220 3.51 9.05 -1.59
C PRO A 220 1.97 9.16 -1.59
N GLU A 221 1.41 9.99 -0.72
CA GLU A 221 -0.02 10.24 -0.59
C GLU A 221 -0.59 10.92 -1.85
N GLU A 222 0.13 11.89 -2.40
CA GLU A 222 -0.24 12.57 -3.65
C GLU A 222 -0.20 11.60 -4.84
N ILE A 223 0.81 10.72 -4.90
CA ILE A 223 0.90 9.68 -5.94
C ILE A 223 -0.30 8.73 -5.84
N ARG A 224 -0.61 8.22 -4.64
CA ARG A 224 -1.78 7.34 -4.43
C ARG A 224 -3.09 8.02 -4.81
N ALA A 225 -3.26 9.29 -4.44
CA ALA A 225 -4.44 10.06 -4.83
C ALA A 225 -4.57 10.20 -6.35
N ARG A 226 -3.45 10.40 -7.06
CA ARG A 226 -3.42 10.49 -8.53
C ARG A 226 -3.69 9.15 -9.20
N ILE A 227 -3.14 8.04 -8.69
CA ILE A 227 -3.43 6.70 -9.20
C ILE A 227 -4.93 6.40 -9.09
N ARG A 228 -5.55 6.75 -7.95
CA ARG A 228 -6.97 6.49 -7.69
C ARG A 228 -7.90 7.14 -8.72
N THR A 229 -7.59 8.34 -9.19
CA THR A 229 -8.42 9.07 -10.18
C THR A 229 -7.87 8.97 -11.61
N ALA A 230 -6.82 8.18 -11.85
CA ALA A 230 -6.09 8.21 -13.11
C ALA A 230 -7.00 7.93 -14.32
N LEU A 231 -7.84 6.89 -14.26
CA LEU A 231 -8.74 6.54 -15.36
C LEU A 231 -9.71 7.67 -15.69
N GLU A 232 -10.41 8.20 -14.68
CA GLU A 232 -11.35 9.31 -14.87
C GLU A 232 -10.67 10.57 -15.40
N ASP A 233 -9.45 10.84 -14.92
CA ASP A 233 -8.64 11.97 -15.37
C ASP A 233 -8.26 11.79 -16.86
N TYR A 234 -7.93 10.57 -17.30
CA TYR A 234 -7.65 10.28 -18.71
C TYR A 234 -8.87 10.42 -19.61
N GLU A 235 -10.02 9.91 -19.19
CA GLU A 235 -11.27 10.03 -19.95
C GLU A 235 -11.69 11.48 -20.16
N LYS A 236 -11.43 12.34 -19.18
CA LYS A 236 -11.82 13.76 -19.22
C LYS A 236 -10.71 14.68 -19.72
N ARG A 237 -9.46 14.23 -19.84
CA ARG A 237 -8.25 15.05 -20.03
C ARG A 237 -8.40 16.15 -21.07
N TYR A 238 -8.96 15.82 -22.23
CA TYR A 238 -9.09 16.70 -23.39
C TYR A 238 -10.44 17.43 -23.49
N THR A 239 -11.25 17.38 -22.44
CA THR A 239 -12.50 18.13 -22.34
C THR A 239 -12.28 19.49 -21.67
N VAL A 240 -13.24 20.40 -21.79
CA VAL A 240 -13.22 21.68 -21.04
C VAL A 240 -13.07 21.43 -19.54
N ALA A 241 -13.75 20.42 -18.98
CA ALA A 241 -13.64 20.07 -17.57
C ALA A 241 -12.23 19.57 -17.21
N GLY A 242 -11.65 18.71 -18.05
CA GLY A 242 -10.29 18.19 -17.85
C GLY A 242 -9.23 19.28 -17.92
N VAL A 243 -9.31 20.17 -18.90
CA VAL A 243 -8.38 21.32 -19.01
C VAL A 243 -8.49 22.21 -17.77
N LYS A 244 -9.70 22.53 -17.31
CA LYS A 244 -9.90 23.29 -16.05
C LYS A 244 -9.30 22.58 -14.85
N GLN A 245 -9.46 21.26 -14.75
CA GLN A 245 -8.91 20.45 -13.67
C GLN A 245 -7.37 20.41 -13.72
N SER A 246 -6.76 20.32 -14.91
CA SER A 246 -5.31 20.40 -15.10
C SER A 246 -4.77 21.75 -14.62
N VAL A 247 -5.42 22.85 -15.00
CA VAL A 247 -5.02 24.18 -14.54
C VAL A 247 -5.14 24.30 -13.03
N ARG A 248 -6.25 23.84 -12.44
CA ARG A 248 -6.44 23.84 -10.98
C ARG A 248 -5.38 23.00 -10.26
N ARG A 249 -4.99 21.86 -10.83
CA ARG A 249 -3.94 20.99 -10.28
C ARG A 249 -2.58 21.68 -10.27
N LEU A 250 -2.24 22.39 -11.35
CA LEU A 250 -0.94 23.05 -11.50
C LEU A 250 -0.83 24.38 -10.75
N THR A 251 -1.95 25.08 -10.52
CA THR A 251 -1.95 26.46 -9.99
C THR A 251 -2.70 26.62 -8.66
N GLY A 252 -3.50 25.63 -8.26
CA GLY A 252 -4.43 25.75 -7.13
C GLY A 252 -5.62 26.69 -7.35
N ARG A 253 -5.77 27.28 -8.55
CA ARG A 253 -6.83 28.25 -8.88
C ARG A 253 -7.82 27.68 -9.89
N ASP A 254 -9.08 28.06 -9.78
CA ASP A 254 -10.08 27.73 -10.79
C ASP A 254 -10.00 28.73 -11.97
N PRO A 255 -9.73 28.27 -13.20
CA PRO A 255 -9.65 29.16 -14.36
C PRO A 255 -11.00 29.47 -14.99
N ILE A 256 -11.06 30.61 -15.68
CA ILE A 256 -12.10 30.87 -16.70
C ILE A 256 -11.55 30.43 -18.05
N LEU A 257 -12.20 29.44 -18.67
CA LEU A 257 -11.83 28.92 -19.99
C LEU A 257 -12.78 29.48 -21.04
N ILE A 258 -12.22 30.10 -22.08
CA ILE A 258 -12.96 30.65 -23.21
C ILE A 258 -12.49 29.97 -24.49
N GLU A 259 -13.42 29.35 -25.21
CA GLU A 259 -13.16 28.74 -26.52
C GLU A 259 -13.37 29.77 -27.64
N HIS A 260 -12.64 29.63 -28.76
CA HIS A 260 -12.69 30.61 -29.86
C HIS A 260 -14.12 30.91 -30.34
N PHE A 261 -14.97 29.89 -30.50
CA PHE A 261 -16.33 30.08 -31.00
C PHE A 261 -17.20 30.97 -30.09
N GLN A 262 -16.87 31.08 -28.79
CA GLN A 262 -17.60 31.91 -27.84
C GLN A 262 -17.31 33.41 -28.07
N VAL A 263 -16.12 33.71 -28.59
CA VAL A 263 -15.60 35.08 -28.77
C VAL A 263 -15.18 35.36 -30.22
N SER A 264 -15.74 34.62 -31.18
CA SER A 264 -15.36 34.80 -32.58
C SER A 264 -15.80 36.18 -33.09
N PRO A 265 -14.89 36.98 -33.69
CA PRO A 265 -15.20 38.31 -34.18
C PRO A 265 -16.18 38.31 -35.37
N ASN A 266 -16.36 37.16 -36.02
CA ASN A 266 -17.20 37.00 -37.20
C ASN A 266 -18.62 36.54 -36.87
N ARG A 267 -18.99 36.46 -35.58
CA ARG A 267 -20.35 36.10 -35.20
C ARG A 267 -21.35 37.19 -35.55
N PRO A 268 -22.59 36.84 -35.96
CA PRO A 268 -23.62 37.82 -36.30
C PRO A 268 -23.97 38.79 -35.16
N ASP A 269 -23.83 38.34 -33.92
CA ASP A 269 -24.14 39.08 -32.69
C ASP A 269 -22.94 39.88 -32.13
N CYS A 270 -21.77 39.82 -32.79
CA CYS A 270 -20.58 40.54 -32.33
C CYS A 270 -20.73 42.06 -32.53
N ARG A 271 -20.87 42.80 -31.43
CA ARG A 271 -21.03 44.27 -31.47
C ARG A 271 -19.77 45.01 -31.88
N ASN A 272 -18.58 44.49 -31.56
CA ASN A 272 -17.31 45.14 -31.86
C ASN A 272 -16.26 44.12 -32.36
N PRO A 273 -16.30 43.75 -33.65
CA PRO A 273 -15.38 42.78 -34.23
C PRO A 273 -13.90 43.18 -34.14
N GLU A 274 -13.60 44.48 -34.26
CA GLU A 274 -12.21 44.98 -34.21
C GLU A 274 -11.57 44.75 -32.84
N LEU A 275 -12.32 45.03 -31.77
CA LEU A 275 -11.86 44.77 -30.41
C LEU A 275 -11.65 43.27 -30.15
N TYR A 276 -12.58 42.44 -30.60
CA TYR A 276 -12.48 40.99 -30.40
C TYR A 276 -11.30 40.38 -31.17
N ARG A 277 -11.02 40.83 -32.40
CA ARG A 277 -9.79 40.45 -33.12
C ARG A 277 -8.54 40.85 -32.36
N ARG A 278 -8.52 42.03 -31.72
CA ARG A 278 -7.37 42.50 -30.93
C ARG A 278 -7.14 41.65 -29.68
N LEU A 279 -8.21 41.27 -28.97
CA LEU A 279 -8.12 40.54 -27.70
C LEU A 279 -7.97 39.02 -27.87
N TYR A 280 -8.69 38.43 -28.84
CA TYR A 280 -8.82 36.99 -29.00
C TYR A 280 -8.31 36.46 -30.35
N GLY A 281 -7.92 37.33 -31.27
CA GLY A 281 -7.43 36.91 -32.59
C GLY A 281 -8.48 36.22 -33.46
N GLU A 282 -8.01 35.54 -34.50
CA GLU A 282 -8.84 34.85 -35.50
C GLU A 282 -8.55 33.35 -35.62
N ASP A 283 -7.60 32.82 -34.84
CA ASP A 283 -7.21 31.41 -34.87
C ASP A 283 -8.27 30.53 -34.19
N PRO A 284 -8.99 29.66 -34.94
CA PRO A 284 -10.02 28.80 -34.37
C PRO A 284 -9.45 27.67 -33.51
N TYR A 285 -8.16 27.37 -33.63
CA TYR A 285 -7.47 26.33 -32.86
C TYR A 285 -6.85 26.87 -31.57
N ARG A 286 -7.26 28.07 -31.14
CA ARG A 286 -6.80 28.69 -29.90
C ARG A 286 -7.92 28.81 -28.88
N PHE A 287 -7.62 28.47 -27.63
CA PHE A 287 -8.49 28.75 -26.50
C PHE A 287 -7.75 29.58 -25.45
N PHE A 288 -8.51 30.22 -24.58
CA PHE A 288 -8.00 31.18 -23.61
C PHE A 288 -8.23 30.67 -22.19
N VAL A 289 -7.18 30.74 -21.38
CA VAL A 289 -7.22 30.44 -19.94
C VAL A 289 -6.97 31.72 -19.19
N LEU A 290 -8.01 32.23 -18.55
CA LEU A 290 -7.98 33.46 -17.76
C LEU A 290 -7.76 33.09 -16.31
N LEU A 291 -6.70 33.67 -15.73
CA LEU A 291 -6.27 33.43 -14.35
C LEU A 291 -6.07 34.78 -13.63
N PRO A 292 -6.28 34.85 -12.31
CA PRO A 292 -5.93 36.03 -11.52
C PRO A 292 -4.45 36.44 -11.67
N GLU A 293 -4.14 37.74 -11.56
CA GLU A 293 -2.75 38.24 -11.65
C GLU A 293 -1.83 37.61 -10.58
N ASP A 294 -2.35 37.35 -9.38
CA ASP A 294 -1.64 36.75 -8.24
C ASP A 294 -1.48 35.22 -8.32
N THR A 295 -1.81 34.61 -9.46
CA THR A 295 -1.72 33.15 -9.63
C THR A 295 -0.28 32.64 -9.59
N PHE A 296 0.69 33.44 -10.04
CA PHE A 296 2.10 33.06 -10.11
C PHE A 296 2.96 34.07 -9.35
N SER A 297 3.89 33.57 -8.54
CA SER A 297 4.82 34.37 -7.76
C SER A 297 6.01 34.88 -8.59
N SER A 298 6.32 34.21 -9.71
CA SER A 298 7.46 34.53 -10.56
C SER A 298 7.21 34.22 -12.04
N GLN A 299 7.97 34.86 -12.91
CA GLN A 299 7.97 34.56 -14.35
C GLN A 299 8.38 33.11 -14.64
N ARG A 300 9.29 32.54 -13.83
CA ARG A 300 9.72 31.14 -13.95
C ARG A 300 8.57 30.16 -13.71
N GLU A 301 7.78 30.40 -12.66
CA GLU A 301 6.61 29.57 -12.32
C GLU A 301 5.56 29.63 -13.44
N ARG A 302 5.34 30.82 -13.99
CA ARG A 302 4.47 31.03 -15.15
C ARG A 302 4.92 30.24 -16.38
N GLU A 303 6.22 30.26 -16.70
CA GLU A 303 6.78 29.51 -17.84
C GLU A 303 6.71 28.00 -17.61
N GLN A 304 6.93 27.53 -16.39
CA GLN A 304 6.76 26.12 -16.02
C GLN A 304 5.31 25.67 -16.20
N PHE A 305 4.34 26.47 -15.76
CA PHE A 305 2.92 26.20 -15.98
C PHE A 305 2.58 26.11 -17.47
N GLN A 306 3.08 27.03 -18.30
CA GLN A 306 2.81 26.98 -19.75
C GLN A 306 3.34 25.69 -20.39
N ARG A 307 4.58 25.29 -20.06
CA ARG A 307 5.16 24.03 -20.56
C ARG A 307 4.37 22.81 -20.10
N ALA A 308 4.01 22.75 -18.82
CA ALA A 308 3.20 21.65 -18.29
C ALA A 308 1.81 21.58 -18.95
N MET A 309 1.22 22.73 -19.29
CA MET A 309 -0.06 22.77 -20.01
C MET A 309 0.07 22.25 -21.44
N GLU A 310 1.19 22.48 -22.14
CA GLU A 310 1.41 21.97 -23.50
C GLU A 310 1.33 20.42 -23.59
N GLU A 311 1.64 19.71 -22.51
CA GLU A 311 1.59 18.24 -22.45
C GLU A 311 0.17 17.67 -22.21
N VAL A 312 -0.76 18.51 -21.75
CA VAL A 312 -2.10 18.06 -21.31
C VAL A 312 -3.24 18.65 -22.12
N ILE A 313 -2.96 19.58 -23.04
CA ILE A 313 -3.97 20.14 -23.94
C ILE A 313 -4.22 19.23 -25.14
N PRO A 314 -5.40 19.33 -25.77
CA PRO A 314 -5.69 18.52 -26.95
C PRO A 314 -4.72 18.82 -28.10
N ALA A 315 -4.32 17.77 -28.82
CA ALA A 315 -3.41 17.91 -29.95
C ALA A 315 -3.97 18.86 -31.02
N GLY A 316 -3.11 19.73 -31.56
CA GLY A 316 -3.48 20.72 -32.57
C GLY A 316 -4.16 21.97 -32.02
N LEU A 317 -4.39 22.08 -30.71
CA LEU A 317 -4.84 23.32 -30.08
C LEU A 317 -3.67 24.08 -29.44
N SER A 318 -3.83 25.39 -29.34
CA SER A 318 -2.92 26.27 -28.59
C SER A 318 -3.66 26.93 -27.41
N MET A 319 -3.01 26.97 -26.25
CA MET A 319 -3.51 27.69 -25.09
C MET A 319 -2.91 29.10 -25.07
N GLN A 320 -3.75 30.13 -24.97
CA GLN A 320 -3.32 31.47 -24.61
C GLN A 320 -3.73 31.80 -23.18
N MET A 321 -2.72 31.95 -22.31
CA MET A 321 -2.94 32.33 -20.92
C MET A 321 -3.05 33.85 -20.78
N VAL A 322 -4.10 34.33 -20.12
CA VAL A 322 -4.34 35.75 -19.84
C VAL A 322 -4.40 35.96 -18.32
N GLN A 323 -3.46 36.75 -17.78
CA GLN A 323 -3.51 37.16 -16.38
C GLN A 323 -4.39 38.41 -16.23
N LEU A 324 -5.46 38.27 -15.45
CA LEU A 324 -6.43 39.32 -15.22
C LEU A 324 -5.95 40.25 -14.10
N LYS A 325 -5.56 41.45 -14.50
CA LYS A 325 -5.21 42.52 -13.56
C LYS A 325 -6.47 43.04 -12.88
N PRO A 326 -6.44 43.28 -11.56
CA PRO A 326 -7.54 43.89 -10.85
C PRO A 326 -7.50 45.40 -11.16
N CYS A 327 -8.08 45.82 -12.28
CA CYS A 327 -8.21 47.22 -12.66
C CYS A 327 -9.34 47.43 -13.67
N VAL A 328 -9.72 48.69 -13.89
CA VAL A 328 -10.63 49.09 -14.97
C VAL A 328 -9.83 49.70 -16.11
N GLN A 329 -9.65 48.94 -17.19
CA GLN A 329 -9.01 49.43 -18.41
C GLN A 329 -9.89 49.15 -19.63
N LEU A 330 -10.28 50.21 -20.35
CA LEU A 330 -11.09 50.10 -21.56
C LEU A 330 -10.32 49.40 -22.69
N ASP A 331 -11.01 48.62 -23.50
CA ASP A 331 -10.47 47.85 -24.63
C ASP A 331 -9.40 46.80 -24.25
N TRP A 332 -9.34 46.38 -23.00
CA TRP A 332 -8.47 45.32 -22.50
C TRP A 332 -9.29 44.17 -21.88
N HIS A 333 -8.62 43.12 -21.40
CA HIS A 333 -9.22 41.99 -20.68
C HIS A 333 -9.79 42.41 -19.31
N THR A 334 -10.89 43.16 -19.35
CA THR A 334 -11.57 43.81 -18.23
C THR A 334 -13.00 43.30 -18.19
N TYR A 335 -13.29 42.42 -17.24
CA TYR A 335 -14.56 41.70 -17.14
C TYR A 335 -15.27 42.09 -15.85
N LEU A 336 -16.46 42.66 -16.00
CA LEU A 336 -17.30 43.06 -14.87
C LEU A 336 -17.66 41.85 -14.01
N GLY A 337 -17.48 41.96 -12.69
CA GLY A 337 -17.72 40.90 -11.72
C GLY A 337 -16.56 39.88 -11.59
N VAL A 338 -15.54 39.96 -12.44
CA VAL A 338 -14.36 39.09 -12.39
C VAL A 338 -13.16 39.87 -11.86
N ASN A 339 -12.55 40.72 -12.69
CA ASN A 339 -11.39 41.54 -12.32
C ASN A 339 -11.71 43.05 -12.23
N SER A 340 -12.96 43.42 -12.47
CA SER A 340 -13.47 44.78 -12.29
C SER A 340 -14.80 44.74 -11.56
N ARG A 341 -15.02 45.69 -10.64
CA ARG A 341 -16.25 45.80 -9.85
C ARG A 341 -16.83 47.21 -9.98
N VAL A 342 -18.13 47.36 -9.74
CA VAL A 342 -18.80 48.67 -9.66
C VAL A 342 -19.12 48.90 -8.19
N GLY A 343 -18.72 50.05 -7.65
CA GLY A 343 -18.91 50.44 -6.25
C GLY A 343 -19.68 51.75 -6.13
N GLY A 344 -19.83 52.24 -4.90
CA GLY A 344 -20.52 53.50 -4.63
C GLY A 344 -19.70 54.71 -5.13
N TYR A 345 -20.37 55.70 -5.73
CA TYR A 345 -19.72 56.91 -6.24
C TYR A 345 -19.16 57.77 -5.10
N VAL A 346 -17.86 58.10 -5.16
CA VAL A 346 -17.25 59.17 -4.36
C VAL A 346 -16.51 60.10 -5.32
N PRO A 347 -16.71 61.42 -5.20
CA PRO A 347 -16.03 62.39 -6.06
C PRO A 347 -14.52 62.36 -5.77
N ALA A 348 -13.71 62.05 -6.79
CA ALA A 348 -12.28 62.22 -6.72
C ALA A 348 -11.95 63.72 -6.59
N ALA A 349 -11.39 64.13 -5.46
CA ALA A 349 -10.78 65.44 -5.29
C ALA A 349 -9.28 65.31 -5.56
N ILE A 350 -8.76 66.10 -6.49
CA ILE A 350 -7.32 66.21 -6.74
C ILE A 350 -6.78 67.22 -5.73
N ASP A 351 -6.00 66.76 -4.75
CA ASP A 351 -5.15 67.58 -3.89
C ASP A 351 -3.67 67.15 -4.00
N GLU A 352 -2.77 67.83 -3.31
CA GLU A 352 -1.32 67.53 -3.35
C GLU A 352 -0.93 66.17 -2.70
N GLN A 353 -1.89 65.45 -2.13
CA GLN A 353 -1.70 64.18 -1.41
C GLN A 353 -2.42 62.98 -2.07
N VAL A 354 -3.37 63.20 -2.97
CA VAL A 354 -4.18 62.15 -3.62
C VAL A 354 -3.75 61.94 -5.08
N THR A 355 -3.23 60.74 -5.37
CA THR A 355 -2.94 60.29 -6.75
C THR A 355 -4.09 59.43 -7.25
N ILE A 356 -4.52 59.58 -8.52
CA ILE A 356 -5.50 58.68 -9.13
C ILE A 356 -4.85 57.29 -9.24
N HIS A 357 -5.24 56.37 -8.37
CA HIS A 357 -4.84 54.97 -8.45
C HIS A 357 -5.63 54.24 -9.54
N TYR A 358 -5.06 53.16 -10.08
CA TYR A 358 -5.78 52.24 -10.98
C TYR A 358 -6.87 51.53 -10.17
N ASP A 359 -8.03 52.17 -10.03
CA ASP A 359 -9.11 51.63 -9.22
C ASP A 359 -9.69 50.36 -9.87
N THR A 360 -9.86 49.35 -9.03
CA THR A 360 -10.58 48.10 -9.35
C THR A 360 -12.08 48.29 -9.41
N THR A 361 -12.54 49.39 -8.81
CA THR A 361 -13.93 49.66 -8.50
C THR A 361 -14.32 50.98 -9.13
N ILE A 362 -15.34 50.97 -10.00
CA ILE A 362 -15.91 52.21 -10.53
C ILE A 362 -16.73 52.86 -9.40
N GLY A 363 -16.12 53.81 -8.69
CA GLY A 363 -16.60 54.48 -7.48
C GLY A 363 -16.10 53.84 -6.16
N GLY A 364 -15.55 54.63 -5.22
CA GLY A 364 -15.28 54.16 -3.84
C GLY A 364 -14.89 55.30 -2.89
N ALA A 365 -15.14 55.31 -1.57
CA ALA A 365 -15.52 54.26 -0.64
C ALA A 365 -16.52 54.75 0.45
N ASN A 366 -17.41 53.84 0.86
CA ASN A 366 -17.77 53.53 2.25
C ASN A 366 -18.80 52.40 2.22
N HIS A 367 -18.46 51.22 2.74
CA HIS A 367 -19.32 50.40 3.59
C HIS A 367 -18.48 49.27 4.20
N GLU A 368 -18.76 49.03 5.49
CA GLU A 368 -18.26 47.94 6.35
C GLU A 368 -18.31 46.55 5.70
#